data_AF-A0A1F3N018-F1
#
_entry.id   AF-A0A1F3N018-F1
#
_cell.length_a   1.000
_cell.length_b   1.000
_cell.length_c   1.000
_cell.angle_alpha   90.00
_cell.angle_beta   90.00
_cell.angle_gamma   90.00
#
_symmetry.space_group_name_H-M   'P 1'
#
loop_
_entity.id
_entity.type
_entity.pdbx_description
1 polymer ?
#
loop_
_entity_poly.entity_id
_entity_poly.type
_entity_poly.pdbx_seq_one_letter_code
_entity_poly.pdbx_strand_id
1 'polypeptide(L)'
;MEIEGLSKVEQSFFNHSGRKDFSTKIPYIIVKNFPDLGLISSLRFLEWLAENPEGKISLPTGKTPEYFIKWTQRLLEGWNKPENRKLMEENGLFLTRKPSLKGLHFVQIDEFYPINPKHHNSFYDYVMNYYIKGFDLDPGRALLINADEIPLSRGKHFSEVFPDNRIDLTLRNREAVTPLEKLQQASLFSIDNWCTGYENRIREMGGIGFFLGGMGPDGHIAFNTRGSDHNSSTRLTATNFETQAASAGDLGGIEVSRTRLVITIGLGTITCNPDGVTIIFAAGEAKAPVVRNALENPPDNLYPATVLQRQKNARFYLTEGAAVLLNDCIEKYFKEGKWTFEKTEKAIFDLCQRIDKYAHKLEIDDLRNDRYCCLIPGLSMERVKEVIEATKKKIEAGNKKEQNQTFLHTGPHHDDIMLGIFPCIIPQLRITSNKFHFAVFTSGFTAVTNIMLQNLLEETLNHIEQDKINMIEYPDFFDQGYKYKFDKDVSHYLDKIAAKDEAGKLRGICHRMIRVMVHIYRLKSREELTDRIKKNIELLKSSYSGEKNSPDIQKLKGMLREYEEELVWAHYGVKV
;
A
#
# COMPACT_ATOMS: atom_id res chain seq x y z
N MET A 1 6.18 -32.77 16.02
CA MET A 1 6.06 -33.46 14.73
C MET A 1 6.91 -32.66 13.78
N GLU A 2 7.98 -33.24 13.22
CA GLU A 2 8.79 -32.55 12.22
C GLU A 2 8.07 -32.67 10.87
N ILE A 3 7.82 -31.53 10.22
CA ILE A 3 7.30 -31.50 8.85
C ILE A 3 8.49 -31.52 7.91
N GLU A 4 8.51 -32.52 7.03
CA GLU A 4 9.58 -32.68 6.05
C GLU A 4 9.72 -31.43 5.17
N GLY A 5 10.96 -30.95 5.04
CA GLY A 5 11.29 -29.79 4.20
C GLY A 5 11.20 -28.43 4.87
N LEU A 6 10.75 -28.32 6.13
CA LEU A 6 10.90 -27.09 6.90
C LEU A 6 12.30 -26.98 7.51
N SER A 7 12.85 -25.76 7.56
CA SER A 7 14.07 -25.48 8.31
C SER A 7 13.86 -25.54 9.83
N LYS A 8 14.92 -25.44 10.64
CA LYS A 8 14.75 -25.47 12.11
C LYS A 8 14.01 -24.24 12.61
N VAL A 9 14.31 -23.08 12.03
CA VAL A 9 13.57 -21.84 12.29
C VAL A 9 12.11 -22.00 11.89
N GLU A 10 11.84 -22.41 10.66
CA GLU A 10 10.48 -22.61 10.14
C GLU A 10 9.68 -23.60 11.01
N GLN A 11 10.31 -24.71 11.40
CA GLN A 11 9.71 -25.72 12.27
C GLN A 11 9.34 -25.16 13.65
N SER A 12 10.19 -24.31 14.23
CA SER A 12 9.89 -23.65 15.51
C SER A 12 8.62 -22.80 15.40
N PHE A 13 8.54 -21.91 14.41
CA PHE A 13 7.35 -21.06 14.21
C PHE A 13 6.10 -21.87 13.84
N PHE A 14 6.26 -22.93 13.04
CA PHE A 14 5.16 -23.83 12.70
C PHE A 14 4.58 -24.50 13.95
N ASN A 15 5.44 -24.99 14.85
CA ASN A 15 5.01 -25.55 16.13
C ASN A 15 4.28 -24.52 17.00
N HIS A 16 4.79 -23.28 17.07
CA HIS A 16 4.16 -22.18 17.83
C HIS A 16 2.80 -21.76 17.27
N SER A 17 2.56 -21.95 15.98
CA SER A 17 1.26 -21.66 15.34
C SER A 17 0.13 -22.60 15.79
N GLY A 18 0.44 -23.72 16.45
CA GLY A 18 -0.52 -24.75 16.84
C GLY A 18 -1.13 -25.50 15.64
N ARG A 19 -0.52 -25.38 14.46
CA ARG A 19 -0.84 -26.16 13.26
C ARG A 19 -0.17 -27.52 13.33
N LYS A 20 -0.80 -28.50 12.67
CA LYS A 20 -0.29 -29.87 12.55
C LYS A 20 0.09 -30.23 11.12
N ASP A 21 -0.53 -29.56 10.15
CA ASP A 21 -0.33 -29.77 8.72
C ASP A 21 -0.79 -28.52 7.94
N PHE A 22 -0.53 -28.49 6.64
CA PHE A 22 -1.07 -27.54 5.66
C PHE A 22 -1.55 -28.29 4.40
N SER A 23 -2.64 -27.81 3.80
CA SER A 23 -3.29 -28.46 2.65
C SER A 23 -2.78 -28.02 1.27
N THR A 24 -1.82 -27.10 1.25
CA THR A 24 -1.42 -26.35 0.06
C THR A 24 -0.11 -26.90 -0.53
N LYS A 25 0.11 -26.67 -1.83
CA LYS A 25 1.32 -27.15 -2.52
C LYS A 25 2.59 -26.45 -2.06
N ILE A 26 2.47 -25.17 -1.71
CA ILE A 26 3.56 -24.38 -1.16
C ILE A 26 3.31 -24.27 0.34
N PRO A 27 4.20 -24.77 1.20
CA PRO A 27 4.04 -24.66 2.64
C PRO A 27 3.91 -23.21 3.09
N TYR A 28 3.06 -22.98 4.09
CA TYR A 28 2.91 -21.67 4.71
C TYR A 28 3.03 -21.76 6.23
N ILE A 29 3.45 -20.66 6.85
CA ILE A 29 3.61 -20.53 8.30
C ILE A 29 2.83 -19.32 8.78
N ILE A 30 1.96 -19.53 9.76
CA ILE A 30 1.14 -18.47 10.34
C ILE A 30 1.84 -17.92 11.59
N VAL A 31 1.95 -16.59 11.65
CA VAL A 31 2.40 -15.84 12.83
C VAL A 31 1.31 -14.89 13.30
N LYS A 32 1.46 -14.37 14.52
CA LYS A 32 0.40 -13.57 15.17
C LYS A 32 0.27 -12.17 14.59
N ASN A 33 1.40 -11.55 14.24
CA ASN A 33 1.44 -10.13 13.90
C ASN A 33 2.55 -9.81 12.89
N PHE A 34 2.54 -8.57 12.42
CA PHE A 34 3.49 -8.08 11.42
C PHE A 34 4.96 -8.04 11.91
N PRO A 35 5.27 -7.64 13.15
CA PRO A 35 6.62 -7.82 13.72
C PRO A 35 7.14 -9.26 13.69
N ASP A 36 6.29 -10.25 13.96
CA ASP A 36 6.67 -11.66 13.95
C ASP A 36 6.99 -12.14 12.52
N LEU A 37 6.33 -11.60 11.49
CA LEU A 37 6.69 -11.86 10.08
C LEU A 37 8.12 -11.41 9.78
N GLY A 38 8.51 -10.24 10.29
CA GLY A 38 9.88 -9.76 10.17
C GLY A 38 10.88 -10.64 10.92
N LEU A 39 10.50 -11.12 12.12
CA LEU A 39 11.36 -11.96 12.96
C LEU A 39 11.65 -13.31 12.29
N ILE A 40 10.61 -14.05 11.87
CA ILE A 40 10.81 -15.34 11.19
C ILE A 40 11.62 -15.18 9.90
N SER A 41 11.35 -14.13 9.11
CA SER A 41 12.08 -13.85 7.87
C SER A 41 13.56 -13.57 8.16
N SER A 42 13.86 -12.81 9.22
CA SER A 42 15.22 -12.49 9.64
C SER A 42 15.98 -13.72 10.11
N LEU A 43 15.37 -14.54 10.97
CA LEU A 43 15.99 -15.76 11.48
C LEU A 43 16.22 -16.77 10.36
N ARG A 44 15.26 -16.94 9.45
CA ARG A 44 15.40 -17.84 8.31
C ARG A 44 16.49 -17.37 7.34
N PHE A 45 16.58 -16.06 7.12
CA PHE A 45 17.66 -15.47 6.33
C PHE A 45 19.04 -15.73 6.94
N LEU A 46 19.19 -15.54 8.25
CA LEU A 46 20.45 -15.79 8.95
C LEU A 46 20.83 -17.28 8.97
N GLU A 47 19.84 -18.17 9.10
CA GLU A 47 20.02 -19.62 8.99
C GLU A 47 20.56 -19.99 7.60
N TRP A 48 19.92 -19.50 6.53
CA TRP A 48 20.36 -19.73 5.16
C TRP A 48 21.74 -19.12 4.88
N LEU A 49 22.01 -17.93 5.39
CA LEU A 49 23.28 -17.22 5.23
C LEU A 49 24.46 -18.01 5.82
N ALA A 50 24.27 -18.69 6.95
CA ALA A 50 25.32 -19.48 7.57
C ALA A 50 25.80 -20.64 6.69
N GLU A 51 24.92 -21.17 5.85
CA GLU A 51 25.22 -22.22 4.87
C GLU A 51 25.68 -21.64 3.52
N ASN A 52 25.33 -20.39 3.24
CA ASN A 52 25.54 -19.72 1.94
C ASN A 52 26.23 -18.35 2.10
N PRO A 53 27.46 -18.28 2.63
CA PRO A 53 28.14 -17.00 2.91
C PRO A 53 28.39 -16.15 1.66
N GLU A 54 28.49 -16.78 0.48
CA GLU A 54 28.70 -16.14 -0.83
C GLU A 54 27.43 -16.24 -1.71
N GLY A 55 26.27 -16.43 -1.08
CA GLY A 55 24.99 -16.64 -1.75
C GLY A 55 24.46 -15.40 -2.48
N LYS A 56 23.51 -15.62 -3.39
CA LYS A 56 22.83 -14.56 -4.15
C LYS A 56 21.50 -14.24 -3.50
N ILE A 57 21.30 -13.00 -3.09
CA ILE A 57 20.09 -12.54 -2.40
C ILE A 57 19.35 -11.50 -3.22
N SER A 58 18.03 -11.48 -3.05
CA SER A 58 17.17 -10.43 -3.59
C SER A 58 16.10 -10.12 -2.56
N LEU A 59 16.04 -8.86 -2.14
CA LEU A 59 15.23 -8.40 -1.01
C LEU A 59 14.27 -7.30 -1.45
N PRO A 60 13.06 -7.19 -0.87
CA PRO A 60 12.03 -6.27 -1.34
C PRO A 60 12.26 -4.85 -0.82
N THR A 61 11.56 -3.87 -1.36
CA THR A 61 11.61 -2.47 -0.92
C THR A 61 10.31 -2.04 -0.25
N GLY A 62 10.25 -0.79 0.23
CA GLY A 62 9.05 -0.18 0.81
C GLY A 62 8.87 -0.46 2.31
N LYS A 63 7.61 -0.36 2.78
CA LYS A 63 7.24 -0.56 4.20
C LYS A 63 7.17 -2.03 4.60
N THR A 64 6.90 -2.88 3.62
CA THR A 64 6.72 -4.33 3.74
C THR A 64 7.91 -5.00 4.47
N PRO A 65 9.20 -4.79 4.09
CA PRO A 65 10.36 -5.40 4.77
C PRO A 65 10.83 -4.70 6.06
N GLU A 66 10.15 -3.66 6.56
CA GLU A 66 10.68 -2.80 7.63
C GLU A 66 11.07 -3.60 8.89
N TYR A 67 10.23 -4.53 9.34
CA TYR A 67 10.55 -5.36 10.50
C TYR A 67 11.62 -6.41 10.21
N PHE A 68 11.70 -6.94 8.97
CA PHE A 68 12.79 -7.83 8.58
C PHE A 68 14.15 -7.12 8.69
N ILE A 69 14.24 -5.88 8.21
CA ILE A 69 15.45 -5.06 8.30
C ILE A 69 15.81 -4.79 9.77
N LYS A 70 14.85 -4.30 10.56
CA LYS A 70 15.06 -3.97 11.98
C LYS A 70 15.49 -5.19 12.80
N TRP A 71 14.85 -6.35 12.61
CA TRP A 71 15.23 -7.57 13.30
C TRP A 71 16.63 -8.04 12.91
N THR A 72 16.94 -8.02 11.61
CA THR A 72 18.25 -8.45 11.11
C THR A 72 19.37 -7.57 11.68
N GLN A 73 19.20 -6.24 11.67
CA GLN A 73 20.14 -5.30 12.29
C GLN A 73 20.29 -5.55 13.78
N ARG A 74 19.17 -5.62 14.52
CA ARG A 74 19.18 -5.87 15.97
C ARG A 74 19.94 -7.15 16.32
N LEU A 75 19.71 -8.23 15.58
CA LEU A 75 20.35 -9.52 15.82
C LEU A 75 21.85 -9.48 15.49
N LEU A 76 22.25 -8.86 14.38
CA LEU A 76 23.66 -8.75 13.98
C LEU A 76 24.47 -7.81 14.89
N GLU A 77 23.92 -6.65 15.25
CA GLU A 77 24.58 -5.68 16.15
C GLU A 77 24.67 -6.20 17.59
N GLY A 78 23.59 -6.85 18.05
CA GLY A 78 23.49 -7.43 19.38
C GLY A 78 23.75 -8.93 19.44
N TRP A 79 24.59 -9.48 18.56
CA TRP A 79 24.73 -10.95 18.38
C TRP A 79 25.01 -11.72 19.67
N ASN A 80 25.86 -11.16 20.55
CA ASN A 80 26.26 -11.79 21.82
C ASN A 80 25.40 -11.35 23.02
N LYS A 81 24.38 -10.49 22.82
CA LYS A 81 23.51 -10.07 23.92
C LYS A 81 22.66 -11.26 24.40
N PRO A 82 22.60 -11.55 25.71
CA PRO A 82 21.86 -12.71 26.23
C PRO A 82 20.40 -12.78 25.76
N GLU A 83 19.72 -11.65 25.72
CA GLU A 83 18.33 -11.53 25.24
C GLU A 83 18.15 -11.93 23.76
N ASN A 84 19.10 -11.55 22.90
CA ASN A 84 19.06 -11.90 21.47
C ASN A 84 19.46 -13.37 21.25
N ARG A 85 20.45 -13.87 22.00
CA ARG A 85 20.82 -15.30 21.99
C ARG A 85 19.63 -16.18 22.35
N LYS A 86 18.97 -15.86 23.46
CA LYS A 86 17.76 -16.53 23.91
C LYS A 86 16.66 -16.47 22.84
N LEU A 87 16.40 -15.28 22.28
CA LEU A 87 15.40 -15.12 21.22
C LEU A 87 15.71 -16.00 19.99
N MET A 88 16.96 -16.05 19.53
CA MET A 88 17.36 -16.89 18.39
C MET A 88 17.18 -18.38 18.69
N GLU A 89 17.64 -18.85 19.86
CA GLU A 89 17.60 -20.25 20.26
C GLU A 89 16.16 -20.74 20.51
N GLU A 90 15.32 -19.95 21.16
CA GLU A 90 13.89 -20.24 21.35
C GLU A 90 13.14 -20.34 20.00
N ASN A 91 13.61 -19.63 18.98
CA ASN A 91 13.03 -19.62 17.64
C ASN A 91 13.81 -20.48 16.62
N GLY A 92 14.62 -21.44 17.10
CA GLY A 92 15.21 -22.48 16.25
C GLY A 92 16.51 -22.12 15.54
N LEU A 93 17.10 -20.95 15.80
CA LEU A 93 18.38 -20.53 15.21
C LEU A 93 19.55 -20.80 16.17
N PHE A 94 20.35 -21.83 15.87
CA PHE A 94 21.44 -22.32 16.74
C PHE A 94 22.85 -21.98 16.21
N LEU A 95 23.04 -20.77 15.70
CA LEU A 95 24.33 -20.35 15.18
C LEU A 95 25.28 -19.94 16.30
N THR A 96 26.52 -20.43 16.28
CA THR A 96 27.56 -20.08 17.27
C THR A 96 28.33 -18.83 16.88
N ARG A 97 28.60 -18.65 15.58
CA ARG A 97 29.36 -17.51 15.04
C ARG A 97 28.43 -16.50 14.38
N LYS A 98 28.75 -15.21 14.55
CA LYS A 98 28.07 -14.13 13.84
C LYS A 98 28.36 -14.27 12.33
N PRO A 99 27.34 -14.38 11.46
CA PRO A 99 27.56 -14.41 10.03
C PRO A 99 28.00 -13.02 9.53
N SER A 100 28.81 -13.02 8.46
CA SER A 100 29.15 -11.82 7.71
C SER A 100 28.31 -11.75 6.45
N LEU A 101 27.81 -10.57 6.11
CA LEU A 101 26.99 -10.35 4.92
C LEU A 101 27.83 -9.87 3.72
N LYS A 102 29.13 -9.58 3.91
CA LYS A 102 30.02 -9.04 2.85
C LYS A 102 30.24 -9.98 1.67
N GLY A 103 30.13 -11.28 1.90
CA GLY A 103 30.26 -12.29 0.85
C GLY A 103 29.05 -12.33 -0.10
N LEU A 104 27.90 -11.82 0.34
CA LEU A 104 26.66 -11.92 -0.42
C LEU A 104 26.70 -11.09 -1.70
N HIS A 105 26.05 -11.62 -2.72
CA HIS A 105 25.76 -10.90 -3.95
C HIS A 105 24.31 -10.42 -3.93
N PHE A 106 24.11 -9.11 -4.03
CA PHE A 106 22.77 -8.52 -4.00
C PHE A 106 22.23 -8.34 -5.42
N VAL A 107 20.97 -8.70 -5.66
CA VAL A 107 20.26 -8.47 -6.92
C VAL A 107 19.02 -7.62 -6.61
N GLN A 108 18.97 -6.40 -7.15
CA GLN A 108 17.78 -5.55 -7.03
C GLN A 108 16.61 -6.13 -7.83
N ILE A 109 15.42 -6.14 -7.22
CA ILE A 109 14.20 -6.72 -7.79
C ILE A 109 13.64 -5.83 -8.90
N ASP A 110 13.49 -4.54 -8.62
CA ASP A 110 12.80 -3.61 -9.50
C ASP A 110 13.17 -2.14 -9.24
N GLU A 111 12.76 -1.28 -10.16
CA GLU A 111 12.89 0.18 -10.11
C GLU A 111 11.80 0.86 -10.95
N PHE A 112 11.30 2.01 -10.49
CA PHE A 112 10.47 2.88 -11.33
C PHE A 112 11.31 3.49 -12.45
N TYR A 113 10.83 3.46 -13.68
CA TYR A 113 11.63 3.93 -14.82
C TYR A 113 10.87 4.93 -15.71
N PRO A 114 11.51 6.04 -16.12
CA PRO A 114 12.78 6.54 -15.58
C PRO A 114 12.58 7.10 -14.15
N ILE A 115 13.61 7.12 -13.30
CA ILE A 115 13.60 7.87 -12.04
C ILE A 115 15.03 8.29 -11.72
N ASN A 116 15.22 9.45 -11.10
CA ASN A 116 16.56 9.83 -10.66
C ASN A 116 17.01 8.89 -9.53
N PRO A 117 18.16 8.20 -9.64
CA PRO A 117 18.60 7.21 -8.66
C PRO A 117 18.88 7.81 -7.27
N LYS A 118 19.13 9.13 -7.18
CA LYS A 118 19.33 9.87 -5.91
C LYS A 118 18.02 10.33 -5.27
N HIS A 119 16.89 10.07 -5.93
CA HIS A 119 15.58 10.42 -5.41
C HIS A 119 15.20 9.49 -4.25
N HIS A 120 14.66 10.03 -3.15
CA HIS A 120 14.34 9.24 -1.96
C HIS A 120 13.28 8.13 -2.17
N ASN A 121 12.43 8.27 -3.20
CA ASN A 121 11.46 7.22 -3.60
C ASN A 121 12.01 6.28 -4.68
N SER A 122 13.28 6.43 -5.07
CA SER A 122 14.00 5.48 -5.92
C SER A 122 14.27 4.20 -5.14
N PHE A 123 14.00 3.04 -5.75
CA PHE A 123 14.32 1.76 -5.13
C PHE A 123 15.83 1.51 -5.07
N TYR A 124 16.60 2.11 -5.97
CA TYR A 124 18.04 2.16 -5.94
C TYR A 124 18.52 2.89 -4.68
N ASP A 125 17.97 4.08 -4.37
CA ASP A 125 18.33 4.81 -3.15
C ASP A 125 17.96 4.02 -1.89
N TYR A 126 16.76 3.41 -1.89
CA TYR A 126 16.33 2.53 -0.82
C TYR A 126 17.33 1.38 -0.60
N VAL A 127 17.68 0.65 -1.65
CA VAL A 127 18.63 -0.48 -1.58
C VAL A 127 19.99 -0.01 -1.07
N MET A 128 20.50 1.11 -1.59
CA MET A 128 21.79 1.66 -1.17
C MET A 128 21.81 2.02 0.32
N ASN A 129 20.72 2.59 0.84
CA ASN A 129 20.66 3.06 2.22
C ASN A 129 20.31 1.95 3.22
N TYR A 130 19.30 1.13 2.93
CA TYR A 130 18.78 0.14 3.88
C TYR A 130 19.46 -1.22 3.80
N TYR A 131 19.93 -1.63 2.61
CA TYR A 131 20.60 -2.92 2.43
C TYR A 131 22.11 -2.75 2.30
N ILE A 132 22.60 -1.99 1.33
CA ILE A 132 24.04 -1.89 1.10
C ILE A 132 24.75 -1.30 2.32
N LYS A 133 24.37 -0.08 2.73
CA LYS A 133 24.88 0.53 3.97
C LYS A 133 24.33 -0.16 5.22
N GLY A 134 23.02 -0.39 5.27
CA GLY A 134 22.34 -0.88 6.47
C GLY A 134 22.73 -2.29 6.91
N PHE A 135 23.18 -3.15 6.00
CA PHE A 135 23.67 -4.51 6.28
C PHE A 135 25.19 -4.67 6.06
N ASP A 136 25.90 -3.59 5.72
CA ASP A 136 27.34 -3.61 5.38
C ASP A 136 27.66 -4.62 4.26
N LEU A 137 26.84 -4.61 3.19
CA LEU A 137 27.07 -5.40 1.97
C LEU A 137 28.13 -4.73 1.10
N ASP A 138 28.86 -5.52 0.32
CA ASP A 138 29.82 -5.02 -0.65
C ASP A 138 29.10 -4.44 -1.89
N PRO A 139 29.18 -3.13 -2.16
CA PRO A 139 28.56 -2.53 -3.35
C PRO A 139 29.11 -3.12 -4.66
N GLY A 140 30.37 -3.57 -4.68
CA GLY A 140 30.99 -4.20 -5.86
C GLY A 140 30.40 -5.57 -6.20
N ARG A 141 29.64 -6.16 -5.28
CA ARG A 141 28.91 -7.43 -5.45
C ARG A 141 27.41 -7.23 -5.64
N ALA A 142 26.97 -5.98 -5.79
CA ALA A 142 25.58 -5.65 -6.05
C ALA A 142 25.31 -5.50 -7.55
N LEU A 143 24.23 -6.13 -8.00
CA LEU A 143 23.61 -5.92 -9.29
C LEU A 143 22.40 -5.01 -9.06
N LEU A 144 22.52 -3.75 -9.49
CA LEU A 144 21.57 -2.67 -9.20
C LEU A 144 20.95 -2.13 -10.48
N ILE A 145 19.73 -1.60 -10.36
CA ILE A 145 18.99 -0.99 -11.46
C ILE A 145 19.16 0.53 -11.35
N ASN A 146 20.29 1.05 -11.84
CA ASN A 146 20.57 2.48 -11.85
C ASN A 146 20.12 3.12 -13.17
N ALA A 147 19.05 3.91 -13.13
CA ALA A 147 18.49 4.54 -14.33
C ALA A 147 19.47 5.45 -15.09
N ASP A 148 20.44 6.07 -14.41
CA ASP A 148 21.47 6.93 -15.04
C ASP A 148 22.49 6.11 -15.85
N GLU A 149 22.64 4.81 -15.55
CA GLU A 149 23.60 3.91 -16.18
C GLU A 149 22.98 3.05 -17.30
N ILE A 150 21.66 3.12 -17.50
CA ILE A 150 20.98 2.40 -18.57
C ILE A 150 21.25 3.12 -19.89
N PRO A 151 21.95 2.48 -20.85
CA PRO A 151 22.35 3.14 -22.08
C PRO A 151 21.13 3.46 -22.95
N LEU A 152 21.04 4.69 -23.43
CA LEU A 152 20.01 5.12 -24.37
C LEU A 152 20.63 5.53 -25.71
N SER A 153 19.76 5.70 -26.72
CA SER A 153 20.19 6.03 -28.07
C SER A 153 21.01 7.33 -28.09
N ARG A 154 22.14 7.30 -28.81
CA ARG A 154 23.11 8.40 -28.93
C ARG A 154 23.75 8.84 -27.59
N GLY A 155 23.72 8.00 -26.55
CA GLY A 155 24.30 8.32 -25.24
C GLY A 155 23.57 9.44 -24.51
N LYS A 156 22.31 9.70 -24.87
CA LYS A 156 21.48 10.73 -24.25
C LYS A 156 21.00 10.30 -22.87
N HIS A 157 20.78 11.28 -22.01
CA HIS A 157 20.15 11.03 -20.71
C HIS A 157 18.65 10.77 -20.87
N PHE A 158 18.02 10.00 -19.96
CA PHE A 158 16.58 9.70 -20.07
C PHE A 158 15.71 10.96 -20.05
N SER A 159 16.15 12.05 -19.40
CA SER A 159 15.44 13.33 -19.40
C SER A 159 15.45 14.03 -20.76
N GLU A 160 16.39 13.70 -21.65
CA GLU A 160 16.42 14.21 -23.02
C GLU A 160 15.57 13.35 -23.97
N VAL A 161 15.44 12.06 -23.69
CA VAL A 161 14.67 11.11 -24.51
C VAL A 161 13.19 11.09 -24.12
N PHE A 162 12.91 11.16 -22.82
CA PHE A 162 11.59 11.12 -22.20
C PHE A 162 11.41 12.35 -21.29
N PRO A 163 11.27 13.57 -21.85
CA PRO A 163 11.26 14.82 -21.08
C PRO A 163 10.08 14.93 -20.11
N ASP A 164 8.96 14.25 -20.40
CA ASP A 164 7.79 14.15 -19.53
C ASP A 164 7.78 12.85 -18.69
N ASN A 165 8.87 12.09 -18.72
CA ASN A 165 9.03 10.76 -18.14
C ASN A 165 8.04 9.70 -18.67
N ARG A 166 7.38 9.94 -19.81
CA ARG A 166 6.47 8.96 -20.41
C ARG A 166 7.21 8.15 -21.45
N ILE A 167 6.95 6.84 -21.43
CA ILE A 167 7.50 5.90 -22.39
C ILE A 167 6.32 5.19 -23.05
N ASP A 168 6.18 5.37 -24.37
CA ASP A 168 5.19 4.66 -25.16
C ASP A 168 5.70 3.25 -25.51
N LEU A 169 5.22 2.25 -24.77
CA LEU A 169 5.58 0.85 -25.01
C LEU A 169 5.10 0.32 -26.37
N THR A 170 4.14 0.99 -27.03
CA THR A 170 3.67 0.56 -28.37
C THR A 170 4.76 0.72 -29.44
N LEU A 171 5.77 1.57 -29.21
CA LEU A 171 6.94 1.74 -30.08
C LEU A 171 7.77 0.45 -30.23
N ARG A 172 7.53 -0.60 -29.42
CA ARG A 172 8.10 -1.93 -29.69
C ARG A 172 7.53 -2.59 -30.94
N ASN A 173 6.27 -2.29 -31.28
CA ASN A 173 5.48 -3.03 -32.27
C ASN A 173 5.02 -2.19 -33.46
N ARG A 174 5.14 -0.85 -33.38
CA ARG A 174 4.79 0.07 -34.46
C ARG A 174 5.99 0.85 -34.94
N GLU A 175 5.90 1.38 -36.15
CA GLU A 175 6.93 2.28 -36.68
C GLU A 175 6.87 3.67 -36.01
N ALA A 176 8.04 4.24 -35.76
CA ALA A 176 8.19 5.61 -35.29
C ALA A 176 8.03 6.60 -36.45
N VAL A 177 7.15 7.59 -36.28
CA VAL A 177 6.80 8.57 -37.31
C VAL A 177 7.67 9.82 -37.18
N THR A 178 7.84 10.34 -35.96
CA THR A 178 8.60 11.57 -35.72
C THR A 178 10.08 11.31 -35.40
N PRO A 179 10.98 12.31 -35.58
CA PRO A 179 12.37 12.18 -35.14
C PRO A 179 12.52 11.87 -33.65
N LEU A 180 11.63 12.41 -32.81
CA LEU A 180 11.61 12.11 -31.38
C LEU A 180 11.19 10.67 -31.11
N GLU A 181 10.12 10.18 -31.77
CA GLU A 181 9.70 8.78 -31.65
C GLU A 181 10.81 7.83 -32.13
N LYS A 182 11.56 8.17 -33.18
CA LYS A 182 12.69 7.34 -33.65
C LYS A 182 13.79 7.26 -32.60
N LEU A 183 14.08 8.37 -31.91
CA LEU A 183 15.01 8.39 -30.79
C LEU A 183 14.49 7.57 -29.61
N GLN A 184 13.22 7.74 -29.25
CA GLN A 184 12.56 7.01 -28.15
C GLN A 184 12.48 5.51 -28.41
N GLN A 185 12.14 5.10 -29.63
CA GLN A 185 12.08 3.71 -30.06
C GLN A 185 13.46 3.04 -29.99
N ALA A 186 14.50 3.70 -30.54
CA ALA A 186 15.86 3.19 -30.45
C ALA A 186 16.33 3.06 -28.99
N SER A 187 15.99 4.04 -28.14
CA SER A 187 16.27 3.99 -26.71
C SER A 187 15.49 2.89 -25.98
N LEU A 188 14.25 2.64 -26.35
CA LEU A 188 13.42 1.55 -25.80
C LEU A 188 14.06 0.19 -26.07
N PHE A 189 14.59 -0.04 -27.28
CA PHE A 189 15.34 -1.26 -27.58
C PHE A 189 16.66 -1.36 -26.81
N SER A 190 17.35 -0.24 -26.56
CA SER A 190 18.53 -0.25 -25.69
C SER A 190 18.19 -0.63 -24.25
N ILE A 191 17.04 -0.18 -23.72
CA ILE A 191 16.54 -0.58 -22.39
C ILE A 191 16.22 -2.09 -22.38
N ASP A 192 15.57 -2.61 -23.42
CA ASP A 192 15.26 -4.04 -23.52
C ASP A 192 16.55 -4.90 -23.60
N ASN A 193 17.57 -4.43 -24.32
CA ASN A 193 18.89 -5.06 -24.33
C ASN A 193 19.58 -5.01 -22.96
N TRP A 194 19.48 -3.89 -22.25
CA TRP A 194 20.00 -3.77 -20.89
C TRP A 194 19.30 -4.74 -19.93
N CYS A 195 17.96 -4.85 -20.01
CA CYS A 195 17.19 -5.81 -19.21
C CYS A 195 17.62 -7.26 -19.50
N THR A 196 17.89 -7.59 -20.77
CA THR A 196 18.42 -8.90 -21.17
C THR A 196 19.82 -9.14 -20.59
N GLY A 197 20.69 -8.13 -20.60
CA GLY A 197 22.01 -8.21 -19.97
C GLY A 197 21.93 -8.42 -18.45
N TYR A 198 21.00 -7.73 -17.78
CA TYR A 198 20.72 -7.89 -16.36
C TYR A 198 20.24 -9.33 -16.03
N GLU A 199 19.29 -9.84 -16.81
CA GLU A 199 18.79 -11.22 -16.71
C GLU A 199 19.92 -12.25 -16.88
N ASN A 200 20.76 -12.09 -17.90
CA ASN A 200 21.85 -13.02 -18.19
C ASN A 200 22.85 -13.08 -17.04
N ARG A 201 23.22 -11.93 -16.45
CA ARG A 201 24.10 -11.88 -15.27
C ARG A 201 23.53 -12.67 -14.09
N ILE A 202 22.22 -12.55 -13.83
CA ILE A 202 21.56 -13.34 -12.77
C ILE A 202 21.68 -14.84 -13.05
N ARG A 203 21.42 -15.25 -14.30
CA ARG A 203 21.49 -16.66 -14.71
C ARG A 203 22.92 -17.22 -14.67
N GLU A 204 23.90 -16.46 -15.15
CA GLU A 204 25.32 -16.81 -15.11
C GLU A 204 25.84 -16.98 -13.68
N MET A 205 25.26 -16.24 -12.73
CA MET A 205 25.57 -16.38 -11.30
C MET A 205 24.90 -17.61 -10.63
N GLY A 206 24.12 -18.39 -11.38
CA GLY A 206 23.39 -19.56 -10.90
C GLY A 206 21.98 -19.27 -10.37
N GLY A 207 21.46 -18.07 -10.63
CA GLY A 207 20.17 -17.62 -10.12
C GLY A 207 20.19 -17.13 -8.67
N ILE A 208 19.02 -16.74 -8.18
CA ILE A 208 18.84 -16.20 -6.83
C ILE A 208 18.78 -17.38 -5.84
N GLY A 209 19.61 -17.34 -4.79
CA GLY A 209 19.66 -18.36 -3.74
C GLY A 209 18.69 -18.08 -2.59
N PHE A 210 18.44 -16.80 -2.29
CA PHE A 210 17.47 -16.36 -1.30
C PHE A 210 16.67 -15.16 -1.83
N PHE A 211 15.38 -15.36 -2.07
CA PHE A 211 14.44 -14.31 -2.48
C PHE A 211 13.47 -14.03 -1.33
N LEU A 212 13.35 -12.77 -0.94
CA LEU A 212 12.32 -12.31 -0.04
C LEU A 212 11.42 -11.32 -0.78
N GLY A 213 10.11 -11.54 -0.72
CA GLY A 213 9.13 -10.70 -1.40
C GLY A 213 7.88 -10.45 -0.55
N GLY A 214 7.20 -9.35 -0.85
CA GLY A 214 5.83 -9.12 -0.41
C GLY A 214 4.83 -9.54 -1.49
N MET A 215 3.55 -9.64 -1.11
CA MET A 215 2.46 -9.87 -2.06
C MET A 215 1.68 -8.58 -2.36
N GLY A 216 1.56 -8.28 -3.65
CA GLY A 216 0.75 -7.19 -4.17
C GLY A 216 -0.75 -7.32 -3.89
N PRO A 217 -1.55 -6.24 -4.07
CA PRO A 217 -3.00 -6.28 -3.90
C PRO A 217 -3.72 -7.20 -4.90
N ASP A 218 -3.12 -7.46 -6.06
CA ASP A 218 -3.64 -8.35 -7.11
C ASP A 218 -3.00 -9.76 -7.10
N GLY A 219 -2.10 -10.02 -6.14
CA GLY A 219 -1.35 -11.29 -6.03
C GLY A 219 0.01 -11.29 -6.72
N HIS A 220 0.52 -10.13 -7.18
CA HIS A 220 1.83 -10.04 -7.80
C HIS A 220 2.99 -10.28 -6.82
N ILE A 221 4.14 -10.66 -7.40
CA ILE A 221 5.46 -10.68 -6.76
C ILE A 221 6.37 -9.76 -7.58
N ALA A 222 7.15 -8.89 -6.93
CA ALA A 222 7.83 -7.77 -7.60
C ALA A 222 6.80 -6.91 -8.34
N PHE A 223 7.04 -6.48 -9.59
CA PHE A 223 6.00 -5.88 -10.44
C PHE A 223 5.43 -6.85 -11.49
N ASN A 224 5.45 -8.15 -11.22
CA ASN A 224 4.82 -9.14 -12.09
C ASN A 224 3.31 -9.23 -11.78
N THR A 225 2.57 -8.23 -12.26
CA THR A 225 1.12 -8.07 -12.08
C THR A 225 0.32 -9.24 -12.67
N ARG A 226 -0.94 -9.37 -12.26
CA ARG A 226 -1.90 -10.33 -12.82
C ARG A 226 -1.83 -10.34 -14.35
N GLY A 227 -1.63 -11.54 -14.92
CA GLY A 227 -1.44 -11.76 -16.36
C GLY A 227 0.02 -11.88 -16.79
N SER A 228 0.99 -11.63 -15.90
CA SER A 228 2.42 -11.80 -16.19
C SER A 228 2.75 -13.27 -16.45
N ASP A 229 3.53 -13.52 -17.51
CA ASP A 229 3.97 -14.87 -17.86
C ASP A 229 4.90 -15.46 -16.78
N HIS A 230 4.70 -16.73 -16.43
CA HIS A 230 5.51 -17.46 -15.45
C HIS A 230 6.98 -17.64 -15.88
N ASN A 231 7.27 -17.54 -17.17
CA ASN A 231 8.61 -17.60 -17.75
C ASN A 231 9.13 -16.20 -18.11
N SER A 232 8.42 -15.13 -17.71
CA SER A 232 8.88 -13.77 -17.93
C SER A 232 10.30 -13.56 -17.41
N SER A 233 11.09 -12.80 -18.17
CA SER A 233 12.41 -12.32 -17.80
C SER A 233 12.33 -10.90 -17.23
N THR A 234 13.50 -10.40 -16.81
CA THR A 234 13.69 -8.98 -16.51
C THR A 234 13.23 -8.12 -17.69
N ARG A 235 12.39 -7.10 -17.44
CA ARG A 235 11.79 -6.26 -18.50
C ARG A 235 11.31 -4.90 -17.99
N LEU A 236 11.19 -3.94 -18.91
CA LEU A 236 10.42 -2.70 -18.73
C LEU A 236 8.94 -2.94 -19.06
N THR A 237 8.04 -2.72 -18.09
CA THR A 237 6.60 -3.01 -18.20
C THR A 237 5.74 -1.92 -17.54
N ALA A 238 4.47 -1.88 -17.92
CA ALA A 238 3.43 -1.14 -17.22
C ALA A 238 2.86 -1.95 -16.05
N THR A 239 2.24 -1.25 -15.09
CA THR A 239 1.54 -1.82 -13.94
C THR A 239 0.01 -1.71 -14.12
N ASN A 240 -0.77 -2.50 -13.37
CA ASN A 240 -2.24 -2.38 -13.34
C ASN A 240 -2.69 -1.30 -12.34
N PHE A 241 -3.98 -0.96 -12.39
CA PHE A 241 -4.55 0.11 -11.55
C PHE A 241 -4.36 -0.13 -10.05
N GLU A 242 -4.53 -1.38 -9.59
CA GLU A 242 -4.38 -1.74 -8.18
C GLU A 242 -2.95 -1.48 -7.68
N THR A 243 -1.95 -1.81 -8.49
CA THR A 243 -0.54 -1.53 -8.19
C THR A 243 -0.25 -0.03 -8.25
N GLN A 244 -0.80 0.66 -9.26
CA GLN A 244 -0.66 2.12 -9.39
C GLN A 244 -1.26 2.84 -8.18
N ALA A 245 -2.42 2.40 -7.70
CA ALA A 245 -3.07 2.94 -6.51
C ALA A 245 -2.24 2.68 -5.25
N ALA A 246 -1.67 1.48 -5.10
CA ALA A 246 -0.79 1.15 -3.98
C ALA A 246 0.50 1.98 -3.97
N SER A 247 1.10 2.23 -5.14
CA SER A 247 2.32 3.04 -5.30
C SER A 247 2.08 4.55 -5.38
N ALA A 248 0.83 5.00 -5.44
CA ALA A 248 0.49 6.42 -5.61
C ALA A 248 1.06 7.29 -4.48
N GLY A 249 1.01 6.80 -3.23
CA GLY A 249 1.59 7.50 -2.09
C GLY A 249 3.10 7.73 -2.24
N ASP A 250 3.82 6.72 -2.72
CA ASP A 250 5.29 6.76 -2.87
C ASP A 250 5.71 7.56 -4.12
N LEU A 251 4.89 7.61 -5.17
CA LEU A 251 5.19 8.36 -6.40
C LEU A 251 4.67 9.80 -6.43
N GLY A 252 4.05 10.27 -5.35
CA GLY A 252 3.53 11.65 -5.27
C GLY A 252 2.17 11.85 -5.94
N GLY A 253 1.38 10.78 -6.08
CA GLY A 253 -0.01 10.79 -6.51
C GLY A 253 -0.33 9.78 -7.61
N ILE A 254 -1.63 9.52 -7.80
CA ILE A 254 -2.12 8.58 -8.80
C ILE A 254 -1.78 9.03 -10.23
N GLU A 255 -1.82 10.34 -10.52
CA GLU A 255 -1.51 10.89 -11.85
C GLU A 255 -0.08 10.55 -12.31
N VAL A 256 0.86 10.54 -11.37
CA VAL A 256 2.26 10.17 -11.64
C VAL A 256 2.37 8.66 -11.74
N SER A 257 1.78 7.93 -10.78
CA SER A 257 1.86 6.48 -10.70
C SER A 257 1.30 5.78 -11.94
N ARG A 258 0.19 6.27 -12.50
CA ARG A 258 -0.44 5.70 -13.71
C ARG A 258 0.39 5.82 -14.99
N THR A 259 1.35 6.75 -15.01
CA THR A 259 2.18 7.01 -16.20
C THR A 259 3.62 6.53 -16.04
N ARG A 260 4.01 6.11 -14.83
CA ARG A 260 5.35 5.60 -14.53
C ARG A 260 5.42 4.11 -14.86
N LEU A 261 6.41 3.73 -15.67
CA LEU A 261 6.72 2.33 -15.93
C LEU A 261 7.66 1.79 -14.85
N VAL A 262 7.89 0.48 -14.88
CA VAL A 262 8.80 -0.22 -13.97
C VAL A 262 9.71 -1.15 -14.74
N ILE A 263 10.98 -1.20 -14.35
CA ILE A 263 11.87 -2.31 -14.70
C ILE A 263 11.77 -3.30 -13.54
N THR A 264 11.50 -4.57 -13.83
CA THR A 264 11.35 -5.61 -12.81
C THR A 264 11.95 -6.91 -13.30
N ILE A 265 12.56 -7.68 -12.39
CA ILE A 265 12.92 -9.08 -12.66
C ILE A 265 11.65 -9.89 -12.90
N GLY A 266 11.75 -10.88 -13.78
CA GLY A 266 10.60 -11.70 -14.14
C GLY A 266 10.35 -12.86 -13.18
N LEU A 267 9.16 -13.47 -13.30
CA LEU A 267 8.82 -14.67 -12.53
C LEU A 267 9.73 -15.86 -12.88
N GLY A 268 10.15 -15.94 -14.15
CA GLY A 268 11.12 -16.92 -14.62
C GLY A 268 12.53 -16.66 -14.07
N THR A 269 12.86 -15.40 -13.78
CA THR A 269 14.11 -15.00 -13.12
C THR A 269 14.12 -15.43 -11.66
N ILE A 270 13.03 -15.17 -10.93
CA ILE A 270 12.89 -15.53 -9.51
C ILE A 270 12.99 -17.05 -9.33
N THR A 271 12.36 -17.82 -10.23
CA THR A 271 12.26 -19.28 -10.14
C THR A 271 13.32 -20.06 -10.92
N CYS A 272 14.32 -19.37 -11.51
CA CYS A 272 15.34 -20.05 -12.32
C CYS A 272 16.24 -21.01 -11.52
N ASN A 273 16.41 -20.75 -10.22
CA ASN A 273 17.09 -21.65 -9.29
C ASN A 273 16.02 -22.50 -8.55
N PRO A 274 15.84 -23.79 -8.88
CA PRO A 274 14.81 -24.64 -8.27
C PRO A 274 15.05 -24.90 -6.77
N ASP A 275 16.31 -24.80 -6.32
CA ASP A 275 16.71 -24.99 -4.92
C ASP A 275 16.73 -23.68 -4.12
N GLY A 276 16.48 -22.54 -4.77
CA GLY A 276 16.43 -21.23 -4.14
C GLY A 276 15.35 -21.16 -3.05
N VAL A 277 15.69 -20.54 -1.92
CA VAL A 277 14.74 -20.25 -0.84
C VAL A 277 13.96 -19.01 -1.23
N THR A 278 12.66 -19.16 -1.47
CA THR A 278 11.79 -18.04 -1.84
C THR A 278 10.71 -17.85 -0.80
N ILE A 279 10.73 -16.71 -0.11
CA ILE A 279 9.79 -16.41 0.97
C ILE A 279 8.91 -15.24 0.53
N ILE A 280 7.60 -15.47 0.50
CA ILE A 280 6.60 -14.43 0.30
C ILE A 280 5.87 -14.18 1.60
N PHE A 281 5.87 -12.95 2.09
CA PHE A 281 5.09 -12.61 3.26
C PHE A 281 3.87 -11.75 2.93
N ALA A 282 2.78 -12.00 3.66
CA ALA A 282 1.51 -11.30 3.50
C ALA A 282 0.81 -11.09 4.84
N ALA A 283 0.26 -9.88 5.01
CA ALA A 283 -0.34 -9.46 6.26
C ALA A 283 -1.71 -8.80 6.03
N GLY A 284 -2.63 -9.07 6.95
CA GLY A 284 -3.97 -8.50 6.96
C GLY A 284 -4.98 -9.27 6.09
N GLU A 285 -6.25 -9.19 6.50
CA GLU A 285 -7.37 -9.88 5.85
C GLU A 285 -7.58 -9.46 4.39
N ALA A 286 -7.24 -8.21 4.04
CA ALA A 286 -7.28 -7.72 2.66
C ALA A 286 -6.42 -8.55 1.68
N LYS A 287 -5.42 -9.29 2.18
CA LYS A 287 -4.57 -10.19 1.37
C LYS A 287 -5.12 -11.61 1.27
N ALA A 288 -6.10 -12.00 2.08
CA ALA A 288 -6.58 -13.38 2.14
C ALA A 288 -7.07 -13.94 0.79
N PRO A 289 -7.79 -13.17 -0.07
CA PRO A 289 -8.22 -13.68 -1.36
C PRO A 289 -7.05 -14.02 -2.29
N VAL A 290 -6.02 -13.16 -2.34
CA VAL A 290 -4.85 -13.36 -3.22
C VAL A 290 -3.91 -14.43 -2.67
N VAL A 291 -3.77 -14.54 -1.34
CA VAL A 291 -3.05 -15.65 -0.68
C VAL A 291 -3.70 -16.99 -1.00
N ARG A 292 -5.02 -17.09 -0.84
CA ARG A 292 -5.76 -18.30 -1.22
C ARG A 292 -5.51 -18.67 -2.68
N ASN A 293 -5.61 -17.68 -3.57
CA ASN A 293 -5.40 -17.92 -4.98
C ASN A 293 -3.98 -18.40 -5.30
N ALA A 294 -2.96 -17.88 -4.62
CA ALA A 294 -1.57 -18.28 -4.82
C ALA A 294 -1.27 -19.71 -4.34
N LEU A 295 -1.92 -20.15 -3.26
CA LEU A 295 -1.60 -21.39 -2.56
C LEU A 295 -2.48 -22.58 -2.96
N GLU A 296 -3.73 -22.34 -3.39
CA GLU A 296 -4.72 -23.40 -3.63
C GLU A 296 -5.04 -23.65 -5.11
N ASN A 297 -4.66 -22.74 -6.01
CA ASN A 297 -4.87 -22.94 -7.44
C ASN A 297 -3.69 -23.66 -8.13
N PRO A 298 -3.93 -24.34 -9.26
CA PRO A 298 -2.85 -24.74 -10.16
C PRO A 298 -2.09 -23.52 -10.72
N PRO A 299 -0.89 -23.72 -11.31
CA PRO A 299 -0.16 -22.65 -11.96
C PRO A 299 -0.98 -21.93 -13.04
N ASP A 300 -1.18 -20.62 -12.87
CA ASP A 300 -1.97 -19.75 -13.75
C ASP A 300 -1.41 -18.32 -13.70
N ASN A 301 -1.29 -17.66 -14.86
CA ASN A 301 -0.79 -16.28 -14.94
C ASN A 301 -1.77 -15.25 -14.34
N LEU A 302 -3.04 -15.59 -14.15
CA LEU A 302 -3.99 -14.80 -13.37
C LEU A 302 -3.61 -14.75 -11.88
N TYR A 303 -2.79 -15.70 -11.42
CA TYR A 303 -2.27 -15.81 -10.07
C TYR A 303 -0.74 -15.92 -10.12
N PRO A 304 -0.01 -14.81 -10.41
CA PRO A 304 1.43 -14.81 -10.67
C PRO A 304 2.27 -15.59 -9.65
N ALA A 305 1.88 -15.53 -8.37
CA ALA A 305 2.57 -16.21 -7.28
C ALA A 305 2.52 -17.75 -7.35
N THR A 306 1.61 -18.34 -8.13
CA THR A 306 1.55 -19.79 -8.34
C THR A 306 2.78 -20.35 -9.07
N VAL A 307 3.57 -19.50 -9.75
CA VAL A 307 4.88 -19.88 -10.32
C VAL A 307 5.84 -20.47 -9.28
N LEU A 308 5.70 -20.07 -8.02
CA LEU A 308 6.57 -20.51 -6.92
C LEU A 308 6.41 -21.99 -6.60
N GLN A 309 5.37 -22.66 -7.11
CA GLN A 309 5.24 -24.12 -7.06
C GLN A 309 6.41 -24.84 -7.75
N ARG A 310 7.21 -24.13 -8.57
CA ARG A 310 8.45 -24.65 -9.20
C ARG A 310 9.62 -24.82 -8.23
N GLN A 311 9.60 -24.16 -7.07
CA GLN A 311 10.71 -24.15 -6.11
C GLN A 311 10.36 -24.97 -4.89
N LYS A 312 11.21 -25.95 -4.55
CA LYS A 312 11.02 -26.83 -3.39
C LYS A 312 11.01 -26.05 -2.07
N ASN A 313 11.80 -24.99 -2.01
CA ASN A 313 12.01 -24.16 -0.82
C ASN A 313 11.19 -22.86 -0.84
N ALA A 314 10.14 -22.78 -1.66
CA ALA A 314 9.19 -21.68 -1.62
C ALA A 314 8.30 -21.76 -0.36
N ARG A 315 8.13 -20.66 0.36
CA ARG A 315 7.33 -20.59 1.60
C ARG A 315 6.50 -19.30 1.65
N PHE A 316 5.34 -19.38 2.28
CA PHE A 316 4.51 -18.20 2.56
C PHE A 316 4.47 -17.94 4.07
N TYR A 317 4.84 -16.73 4.49
CA TYR A 317 4.72 -16.31 5.89
C TYR A 317 3.53 -15.37 6.02
N LEU A 318 2.53 -15.78 6.80
CA LEU A 318 1.22 -15.17 6.83
C LEU A 318 0.87 -14.69 8.24
N THR A 319 0.22 -13.54 8.36
CA THR A 319 -0.58 -13.27 9.57
C THR A 319 -1.86 -14.11 9.55
N GLU A 320 -2.48 -14.36 10.70
CA GLU A 320 -3.78 -15.06 10.80
C GLU A 320 -4.84 -14.49 9.83
N GLY A 321 -4.98 -13.16 9.76
CA GLY A 321 -5.93 -12.51 8.85
C GLY A 321 -5.65 -12.82 7.37
N ALA A 322 -4.38 -12.91 6.96
CA ALA A 322 -4.02 -13.21 5.58
C ALA A 322 -4.28 -14.69 5.21
N ALA A 323 -4.38 -15.57 6.20
CA ALA A 323 -4.66 -17.00 6.03
C ALA A 323 -6.15 -17.37 6.17
N VAL A 324 -7.01 -16.42 6.58
CA VAL A 324 -8.38 -16.71 7.03
C VAL A 324 -9.28 -17.38 5.97
N LEU A 325 -8.95 -17.20 4.68
CA LEU A 325 -9.70 -17.80 3.56
C LEU A 325 -9.10 -19.10 3.03
N LEU A 326 -7.98 -19.59 3.58
CA LEU A 326 -7.44 -20.91 3.21
C LEU A 326 -8.38 -22.02 3.70
N ASN A 327 -8.57 -23.05 2.89
CA ASN A 327 -9.52 -24.13 3.15
C ASN A 327 -9.20 -24.83 4.47
N ASP A 328 -7.94 -25.19 4.73
CA ASP A 328 -7.55 -25.82 6.00
C ASP A 328 -7.73 -24.90 7.23
N CYS A 329 -7.63 -23.58 7.06
CA CYS A 329 -7.90 -22.60 8.09
C CYS A 329 -9.40 -22.55 8.41
N ILE A 330 -10.24 -22.57 7.37
CA ILE A 330 -11.70 -22.65 7.50
C ILE A 330 -12.11 -23.98 8.15
N GLU A 331 -11.52 -25.11 7.70
CA GLU A 331 -11.76 -26.43 8.28
C GLU A 331 -11.41 -26.47 9.77
N LYS A 332 -10.22 -25.98 10.13
CA LYS A 332 -9.79 -25.89 11.52
C LYS A 332 -10.75 -25.04 12.34
N TYR A 333 -11.17 -23.88 11.81
CA TYR A 333 -12.12 -23.00 12.49
C TYR A 333 -13.45 -23.71 12.80
N PHE A 334 -14.04 -24.46 11.86
CA PHE A 334 -15.31 -25.13 12.11
C PHE A 334 -15.19 -26.43 12.91
N LYS A 335 -14.14 -27.24 12.68
CA LYS A 335 -14.02 -28.59 13.24
C LYS A 335 -13.31 -28.66 14.58
N GLU A 336 -12.43 -27.71 14.91
CA GLU A 336 -11.67 -27.72 16.17
C GLU A 336 -12.22 -26.70 17.19
N GLY A 337 -11.96 -26.97 18.47
CA GLY A 337 -12.37 -26.09 19.57
C GLY A 337 -13.88 -26.14 19.88
N LYS A 338 -14.30 -25.30 20.84
CA LYS A 338 -15.71 -25.21 21.24
C LYS A 338 -16.57 -24.66 20.10
N TRP A 339 -17.74 -25.26 19.86
CA TRP A 339 -18.74 -24.66 18.98
C TRP A 339 -19.41 -23.47 19.67
N THR A 340 -19.19 -22.27 19.14
CA THR A 340 -19.77 -21.03 19.67
C THR A 340 -20.94 -20.56 18.80
N PHE A 341 -21.71 -19.59 19.29
CA PHE A 341 -22.81 -19.03 18.50
C PHE A 341 -22.29 -18.30 17.25
N GLU A 342 -21.12 -17.67 17.33
CA GLU A 342 -20.46 -17.01 16.20
C GLU A 342 -20.15 -18.02 15.07
N LYS A 343 -19.80 -19.28 15.41
CA LYS A 343 -19.65 -20.34 14.40
C LYS A 343 -20.98 -20.68 13.73
N THR A 344 -22.07 -20.74 14.51
CA THR A 344 -23.43 -20.94 13.96
C THR A 344 -23.83 -19.82 13.00
N GLU A 345 -23.61 -18.56 13.41
CA GLU A 345 -23.86 -17.40 12.56
C GLU A 345 -23.06 -17.49 11.27
N LYS A 346 -21.74 -17.69 11.37
CA LYS A 346 -20.85 -17.77 10.22
C LYS A 346 -21.23 -18.91 9.26
N ALA A 347 -21.49 -20.11 9.78
CA ALA A 347 -21.89 -21.25 8.96
C ALA A 347 -23.18 -20.96 8.17
N ILE A 348 -24.21 -20.39 8.82
CA ILE A 348 -25.47 -20.07 8.17
C ILE A 348 -25.32 -18.93 7.15
N PHE A 349 -24.52 -17.90 7.44
CA PHE A 349 -24.22 -16.84 6.46
C PHE A 349 -23.49 -17.39 5.24
N ASP A 350 -22.43 -18.17 5.46
CA ASP A 350 -21.62 -18.78 4.40
C ASP A 350 -22.46 -19.77 3.56
N LEU A 351 -23.45 -20.45 4.17
CA LEU A 351 -24.43 -21.25 3.43
C LEU A 351 -25.34 -20.37 2.57
N CYS A 352 -25.99 -19.36 3.16
CA CYS A 352 -26.93 -18.47 2.46
C CYS A 352 -26.30 -17.84 1.21
N GLN A 353 -25.06 -17.35 1.32
CA GLN A 353 -24.32 -16.76 0.20
C GLN A 353 -24.02 -17.78 -0.90
N ARG A 354 -23.70 -19.02 -0.52
CA ARG A 354 -23.26 -20.07 -1.45
C ARG A 354 -24.41 -20.65 -2.28
N ILE A 355 -25.59 -20.78 -1.68
CA ILE A 355 -26.80 -21.27 -2.37
C ILE A 355 -27.73 -20.14 -2.84
N ASP A 356 -27.30 -18.88 -2.69
CA ASP A 356 -28.07 -17.68 -3.02
C ASP A 356 -29.51 -17.69 -2.48
N LYS A 357 -29.65 -18.02 -1.18
CA LYS A 357 -30.94 -18.18 -0.50
C LYS A 357 -30.98 -17.33 0.76
N TYR A 358 -32.04 -16.54 0.92
CA TYR A 358 -32.26 -15.79 2.16
C TYR A 358 -32.47 -16.74 3.34
N ALA A 359 -31.93 -16.39 4.52
CA ALA A 359 -32.01 -17.22 5.72
C ALA A 359 -33.45 -17.67 6.08
N HIS A 360 -34.45 -16.80 5.91
CA HIS A 360 -35.85 -17.14 6.21
C HIS A 360 -36.50 -18.11 5.20
N LYS A 361 -35.82 -18.39 4.07
CA LYS A 361 -36.23 -19.38 3.08
C LYS A 361 -35.49 -20.70 3.23
N LEU A 362 -34.45 -20.78 4.06
CA LEU A 362 -33.72 -22.02 4.27
C LEU A 362 -34.65 -23.14 4.73
N GLU A 363 -34.34 -24.34 4.27
CA GLU A 363 -34.97 -25.58 4.70
C GLU A 363 -33.97 -26.40 5.51
N ILE A 364 -34.47 -27.33 6.31
CA ILE A 364 -33.61 -28.16 7.17
C ILE A 364 -32.60 -28.98 6.34
N ASP A 365 -32.99 -29.38 5.13
CA ASP A 365 -32.13 -30.15 4.25
C ASP A 365 -30.99 -29.30 3.66
N ASP A 366 -31.18 -27.99 3.48
CA ASP A 366 -30.08 -27.08 3.12
C ASP A 366 -28.96 -27.12 4.17
N LEU A 367 -29.34 -27.13 5.46
CA LEU A 367 -28.40 -27.15 6.58
C LEU A 367 -27.73 -28.53 6.75
N ARG A 368 -28.48 -29.61 6.54
CA ARG A 368 -27.96 -30.99 6.65
C ARG A 368 -26.97 -31.32 5.55
N ASN A 369 -27.21 -30.79 4.34
CA ASN A 369 -26.37 -31.03 3.17
C ASN A 369 -25.14 -30.11 3.13
N ASP A 370 -25.10 -29.03 3.92
CA ASP A 370 -23.92 -28.18 4.04
C ASP A 370 -22.86 -28.78 4.98
N ARG A 371 -21.60 -28.64 4.56
CA ARG A 371 -20.41 -29.17 5.23
C ARG A 371 -20.23 -28.69 6.67
N TYR A 372 -20.66 -27.47 6.99
CA TYR A 372 -20.44 -26.84 8.29
C TYR A 372 -21.73 -26.68 9.08
N CYS A 373 -22.85 -26.38 8.43
CA CYS A 373 -24.13 -26.31 9.13
C CYS A 373 -24.52 -27.67 9.75
N CYS A 374 -24.15 -28.80 9.13
CA CYS A 374 -24.41 -30.12 9.71
C CYS A 374 -23.72 -30.36 11.07
N LEU A 375 -22.71 -29.54 11.42
CA LEU A 375 -21.99 -29.59 12.70
C LEU A 375 -22.64 -28.73 13.79
N ILE A 376 -23.68 -27.94 13.48
CA ILE A 376 -24.36 -27.07 14.45
C ILE A 376 -25.01 -27.92 15.56
N PRO A 377 -24.66 -27.70 16.84
CA PRO A 377 -25.29 -28.39 17.96
C PRO A 377 -26.79 -28.08 18.04
N GLY A 378 -27.62 -29.13 18.08
CA GLY A 378 -29.08 -28.98 18.07
C GLY A 378 -29.60 -28.41 16.75
N LEU A 379 -29.00 -28.82 15.62
CA LEU A 379 -29.36 -28.37 14.29
C LEU A 379 -30.88 -28.40 14.06
N SER A 380 -31.45 -27.23 13.78
CA SER A 380 -32.88 -27.03 13.58
C SER A 380 -33.13 -25.70 12.89
N MET A 381 -34.35 -25.50 12.38
CA MET A 381 -34.76 -24.19 11.87
C MET A 381 -34.84 -23.13 12.97
N GLU A 382 -34.89 -23.54 14.25
CA GLU A 382 -34.83 -22.60 15.37
C GLU A 382 -33.45 -21.93 15.46
N ARG A 383 -32.36 -22.65 15.18
CA ARG A 383 -31.01 -22.07 15.08
C ARG A 383 -30.94 -20.99 13.99
N VAL A 384 -31.62 -21.18 12.87
CA VAL A 384 -31.69 -20.17 11.80
C VAL A 384 -32.45 -18.93 12.27
N LYS A 385 -33.56 -19.10 12.99
CA LYS A 385 -34.30 -17.97 13.58
C LYS A 385 -33.46 -17.22 14.59
N GLU A 386 -32.71 -17.92 15.45
CA GLU A 386 -31.78 -17.29 16.39
C GLU A 386 -30.72 -16.43 15.67
N VAL A 387 -30.15 -16.92 14.56
CA VAL A 387 -29.20 -16.13 13.74
C VAL A 387 -29.88 -14.92 13.11
N ILE A 388 -31.09 -15.07 12.56
CA ILE A 388 -31.85 -13.94 12.00
C ILE A 388 -32.11 -12.89 13.09
N GLU A 389 -32.55 -13.31 14.27
CA GLU A 389 -32.86 -12.42 15.38
C GLU A 389 -31.60 -11.75 15.94
N ALA A 390 -30.50 -12.49 16.09
CA ALA A 390 -29.21 -11.91 16.47
C ALA A 390 -28.72 -10.87 15.45
N THR A 391 -28.90 -11.14 14.16
CA THR A 391 -28.56 -10.19 13.08
C THR A 391 -29.41 -8.94 13.15
N LYS A 392 -30.73 -9.07 13.31
CA LYS A 392 -31.64 -7.93 13.52
C LYS A 392 -31.25 -7.12 14.73
N LYS A 393 -31.00 -7.77 15.86
CA LYS A 393 -30.57 -7.11 17.11
C LYS A 393 -29.26 -6.34 16.94
N LYS A 394 -28.29 -6.88 16.18
CA LYS A 394 -27.05 -6.15 15.84
C LYS A 394 -27.33 -4.90 15.00
N ILE A 395 -28.20 -5.00 14.00
CA ILE A 395 -28.63 -3.86 13.17
C ILE A 395 -29.38 -2.81 14.00
N GLU A 396 -30.32 -3.24 14.84
CA GLU A 396 -31.07 -2.35 15.74
C GLU A 396 -30.17 -1.67 16.76
N ALA A 397 -29.20 -2.39 17.33
CA ALA A 397 -28.19 -1.81 18.21
C ALA A 397 -27.36 -0.74 17.51
N GLY A 398 -26.93 -0.98 16.26
CA GLY A 398 -26.22 0.02 15.44
C GLY A 398 -27.07 1.25 15.07
N ASN A 399 -28.39 1.09 15.02
CA ASN A 399 -29.34 2.18 14.74
C ASN A 399 -29.85 2.91 16.01
N LYS A 400 -29.46 2.43 17.21
CA LYS A 400 -29.90 3.02 18.47
C LYS A 400 -29.38 4.44 18.58
N LYS A 401 -30.29 5.42 18.61
CA LYS A 401 -29.94 6.83 18.81
C LYS A 401 -29.71 7.09 20.29
N GLU A 402 -28.48 7.42 20.65
CA GLU A 402 -28.12 7.83 21.99
C GLU A 402 -28.48 9.30 22.22
N GLN A 403 -28.69 9.68 23.48
CA GLN A 403 -29.06 11.04 23.87
C GLN A 403 -28.20 11.49 25.04
N ASN A 404 -27.95 12.80 25.13
CA ASN A 404 -27.14 13.43 26.18
C ASN A 404 -25.71 12.86 26.26
N GLN A 405 -25.15 12.42 25.12
CA GLN A 405 -23.79 11.87 25.06
C GLN A 405 -22.78 12.88 24.53
N THR A 406 -21.50 12.61 24.80
CA THR A 406 -20.38 13.33 24.18
C THR A 406 -19.51 12.31 23.45
N PHE A 407 -19.40 12.47 22.13
CA PHE A 407 -18.60 11.61 21.26
C PHE A 407 -17.29 12.31 20.90
N LEU A 408 -16.18 11.57 21.03
CA LEU A 408 -14.88 11.96 20.50
C LEU A 408 -14.51 10.99 19.38
N HIS A 409 -14.46 11.48 18.15
CA HIS A 409 -13.95 10.73 17.02
C HIS A 409 -12.53 11.19 16.72
N THR A 410 -11.62 10.23 16.63
CA THR A 410 -10.24 10.47 16.21
C THR A 410 -9.99 9.79 14.88
N GLY A 411 -9.39 10.52 13.95
CA GLY A 411 -9.02 10.02 12.62
C GLY A 411 -7.55 10.32 12.34
N PRO A 412 -6.74 9.36 11.87
CA PRO A 412 -5.42 9.69 11.37
C PRO A 412 -5.52 10.68 10.20
N HIS A 413 -6.41 10.44 9.24
CA HIS A 413 -6.64 11.26 8.06
C HIS A 413 -8.09 11.79 8.01
N HIS A 414 -8.30 12.88 7.28
CA HIS A 414 -9.60 13.57 7.14
C HIS A 414 -10.72 12.65 6.64
N ASP A 415 -10.42 11.66 5.81
CA ASP A 415 -11.42 10.75 5.25
C ASP A 415 -11.79 9.57 6.15
N ASP A 416 -10.96 9.24 7.15
CA ASP A 416 -11.06 7.94 7.81
C ASP A 416 -12.37 7.78 8.58
N ILE A 417 -12.85 8.87 9.19
CA ILE A 417 -14.12 8.88 9.91
C ILE A 417 -15.28 8.74 8.93
N MET A 418 -15.22 9.46 7.80
CA MET A 418 -16.26 9.48 6.76
C MET A 418 -16.32 8.17 5.97
N LEU A 419 -15.20 7.52 5.72
CA LEU A 419 -15.13 6.24 5.00
C LEU A 419 -15.37 5.05 5.91
N GLY A 420 -14.91 5.12 7.17
CA GLY A 420 -14.90 3.97 8.07
C GLY A 420 -16.20 3.79 8.87
N ILE A 421 -16.77 4.87 9.41
CA ILE A 421 -17.82 4.77 10.45
C ILE A 421 -18.96 5.78 10.28
N PHE A 422 -19.01 6.48 9.16
CA PHE A 422 -20.01 7.51 8.90
C PHE A 422 -21.47 7.05 9.04
N PRO A 423 -21.86 5.85 8.57
CA PRO A 423 -23.21 5.34 8.79
C PRO A 423 -23.59 5.22 10.27
N CYS A 424 -22.61 5.01 11.16
CA CYS A 424 -22.82 4.93 12.60
C CYS A 424 -22.92 6.33 13.24
N ILE A 425 -22.25 7.33 12.68
CA ILE A 425 -22.20 8.69 13.23
C ILE A 425 -23.43 9.51 12.85
N ILE A 426 -23.88 9.42 11.59
CA ILE A 426 -24.97 10.26 11.07
C ILE A 426 -26.26 10.18 11.90
N PRO A 427 -26.76 9.00 12.32
CA PRO A 427 -27.95 8.93 13.15
C PRO A 427 -27.78 9.64 14.51
N GLN A 428 -26.57 9.61 15.07
CA GLN A 428 -26.24 10.22 16.36
C GLN A 428 -26.07 11.73 16.25
N LEU A 429 -25.50 12.22 15.14
CA LEU A 429 -25.33 13.66 14.86
C LEU A 429 -26.66 14.41 14.79
N ARG A 430 -27.73 13.73 14.39
CA ARG A 430 -29.09 14.32 14.29
C ARG A 430 -29.78 14.47 15.64
N ILE A 431 -29.18 13.98 16.72
CA ILE A 431 -29.72 14.13 18.07
C ILE A 431 -29.14 15.39 18.71
N THR A 432 -29.99 16.38 18.92
CA THR A 432 -29.59 17.73 19.40
C THR A 432 -29.01 17.75 20.81
N SER A 433 -29.29 16.74 21.63
CA SER A 433 -28.73 16.61 22.98
C SER A 433 -27.32 16.04 23.00
N ASN A 434 -26.82 15.52 21.89
CA ASN A 434 -25.47 14.98 21.79
C ASN A 434 -24.46 16.07 21.42
N LYS A 435 -23.21 15.89 21.87
CA LYS A 435 -22.06 16.72 21.51
C LYS A 435 -21.03 15.88 20.77
N PHE A 436 -20.43 16.44 19.72
CA PHE A 436 -19.43 15.76 18.90
C PHE A 436 -18.15 16.58 18.85
N HIS A 437 -17.03 15.88 19.01
CA HIS A 437 -15.69 16.39 18.82
C HIS A 437 -14.99 15.51 17.79
N PHE A 438 -14.46 16.14 16.74
CA PHE A 438 -13.68 15.48 15.71
C PHE A 438 -12.23 15.95 15.84
N ALA A 439 -11.30 15.01 15.94
CA ALA A 439 -9.88 15.28 16.06
C ALA A 439 -9.12 14.51 14.98
N VAL A 440 -8.62 15.23 13.97
CA VAL A 440 -7.79 14.66 12.91
C VAL A 440 -6.32 14.90 13.26
N PHE A 441 -5.51 13.84 13.23
CA PHE A 441 -4.13 13.88 13.74
C PHE A 441 -3.08 14.12 12.66
N THR A 442 -3.46 14.11 11.40
CA THR A 442 -2.59 14.52 10.29
C THR A 442 -3.28 15.62 9.49
N SER A 443 -2.48 16.46 8.83
CA SER A 443 -3.01 17.55 8.01
C SER A 443 -3.51 17.11 6.64
N GLY A 444 -3.33 15.84 6.25
CA GLY A 444 -3.69 15.33 4.92
C GLY A 444 -3.05 16.07 3.74
N PHE A 445 -1.99 16.86 3.96
CA PHE A 445 -1.40 17.71 2.92
C PHE A 445 -0.93 16.92 1.69
N THR A 446 -0.59 15.64 1.88
CA THR A 446 -0.13 14.74 0.82
C THR A 446 -1.25 14.38 -0.17
N ALA A 447 -2.52 14.53 0.21
CA ALA A 447 -3.66 14.32 -0.68
C ALA A 447 -3.85 15.46 -1.69
N VAL A 448 -3.37 16.67 -1.38
CA VAL A 448 -3.44 17.84 -2.26
C VAL A 448 -2.19 17.90 -3.14
N THR A 449 -2.35 17.59 -4.43
CA THR A 449 -1.23 17.57 -5.38
C THR A 449 -0.70 18.99 -5.67
N ASN A 450 0.56 19.10 -6.12
CA ASN A 450 1.12 20.40 -6.54
C ASN A 450 0.27 21.04 -7.65
N ILE A 451 -0.19 20.22 -8.61
CA ILE A 451 -1.00 20.67 -9.75
C ILE A 451 -2.34 21.23 -9.27
N MET A 452 -3.02 20.52 -8.36
CA MET A 452 -4.29 20.98 -7.81
C MET A 452 -4.14 22.33 -7.11
N LEU A 453 -3.14 22.45 -6.23
CA LEU A 453 -2.87 23.71 -5.54
C LEU A 453 -2.49 24.82 -6.52
N GLN A 454 -1.65 24.53 -7.51
CA GLN A 454 -1.24 25.48 -8.54
C GLN A 454 -2.46 26.03 -9.29
N ASN A 455 -3.33 25.15 -9.78
CA ASN A 455 -4.55 25.55 -10.50
C ASN A 455 -5.44 26.44 -9.62
N LEU A 456 -5.62 26.08 -8.34
CA LEU A 456 -6.41 26.90 -7.41
C LEU A 456 -5.77 28.26 -7.13
N LEU A 457 -4.44 28.34 -7.06
CA LEU A 457 -3.72 29.60 -6.89
C LEU A 457 -3.83 30.49 -8.15
N GLU A 458 -3.71 29.91 -9.34
CA GLU A 458 -3.89 30.60 -10.62
C GLU A 458 -5.33 31.14 -10.74
N GLU A 459 -6.33 30.33 -10.39
CA GLU A 459 -7.74 30.77 -10.35
C GLU A 459 -7.99 31.85 -9.29
N THR A 460 -7.37 31.73 -8.11
CA THR A 460 -7.46 32.75 -7.06
C THR A 460 -6.88 34.07 -7.55
N LEU A 461 -5.72 34.05 -8.22
CA LEU A 461 -5.10 35.23 -8.80
C LEU A 461 -6.00 35.87 -9.87
N ASN A 462 -6.53 35.06 -10.79
CA ASN A 462 -7.46 35.52 -11.84
C ASN A 462 -8.69 36.22 -11.24
N HIS A 463 -9.24 35.71 -10.14
CA HIS A 463 -10.38 36.32 -9.48
C HIS A 463 -10.03 37.63 -8.75
N ILE A 464 -8.82 37.76 -8.21
CA ILE A 464 -8.32 39.02 -7.63
C ILE A 464 -8.12 40.07 -8.72
N GLU A 465 -7.54 39.70 -9.86
CA GLU A 465 -7.27 40.62 -10.98
C GLU A 465 -8.54 41.10 -11.68
N GLN A 466 -9.61 40.30 -11.66
CA GLN A 466 -10.93 40.64 -12.20
C GLN A 466 -11.85 41.36 -11.18
N ASP A 467 -11.32 41.75 -10.02
CA ASP A 467 -12.06 42.38 -8.91
C ASP A 467 -13.32 41.58 -8.49
N LYS A 468 -13.25 40.24 -8.57
CA LYS A 468 -14.36 39.35 -8.19
C LYS A 468 -14.40 39.03 -6.70
N ILE A 469 -13.40 39.47 -5.93
CA ILE A 469 -13.21 39.16 -4.51
C ILE A 469 -13.15 40.46 -3.69
N ASN A 470 -14.31 41.02 -3.36
CA ASN A 470 -14.40 42.31 -2.66
C ASN A 470 -13.92 42.27 -1.20
N MET A 471 -13.79 41.09 -0.59
CA MET A 471 -13.46 41.00 0.83
C MET A 471 -12.06 41.52 1.19
N ILE A 472 -11.14 41.53 0.21
CA ILE A 472 -9.77 42.02 0.41
C ILE A 472 -9.69 43.55 0.44
N GLU A 473 -10.77 44.25 0.06
CA GLU A 473 -10.86 45.71 0.08
C GLU A 473 -11.37 46.25 1.42
N TYR A 474 -11.80 45.37 2.34
CA TYR A 474 -12.23 45.82 3.66
C TYR A 474 -11.02 46.30 4.49
N PRO A 475 -11.09 47.48 5.15
CA PRO A 475 -9.95 48.06 5.87
C PRO A 475 -9.33 47.15 6.93
N ASP A 476 -10.12 46.28 7.54
CA ASP A 476 -9.71 45.38 8.61
C ASP A 476 -9.33 43.97 8.13
N PHE A 477 -9.46 43.67 6.82
CA PHE A 477 -9.31 42.32 6.30
C PHE A 477 -7.94 41.71 6.62
N PHE A 478 -6.85 42.42 6.31
CA PHE A 478 -5.47 41.95 6.51
C PHE A 478 -4.98 42.03 7.97
N ASP A 479 -5.76 42.64 8.86
CA ASP A 479 -5.43 42.71 10.29
C ASP A 479 -6.11 41.58 11.08
N GLN A 480 -7.45 41.57 11.05
CA GLN A 480 -8.26 40.61 11.81
C GLN A 480 -9.43 40.03 10.99
N GLY A 481 -9.92 40.72 9.98
CA GLY A 481 -11.08 40.33 9.18
C GLY A 481 -10.92 38.98 8.48
N TYR A 482 -9.70 38.61 8.08
CA TYR A 482 -9.40 37.32 7.47
C TYR A 482 -9.73 36.13 8.40
N LYS A 483 -9.68 36.30 9.73
CA LYS A 483 -9.92 35.24 10.73
C LYS A 483 -11.39 34.87 10.89
N TYR A 484 -12.30 35.70 10.38
CA TYR A 484 -13.74 35.50 10.51
C TYR A 484 -14.35 34.98 9.20
N LYS A 485 -15.61 34.57 9.25
CA LYS A 485 -16.42 34.19 8.06
C LYS A 485 -15.98 32.91 7.34
N PHE A 486 -15.25 32.02 8.02
CA PHE A 486 -14.94 30.69 7.51
C PHE A 486 -16.22 29.88 7.22
N ASP A 487 -17.23 29.98 8.10
CA ASP A 487 -18.59 29.44 7.95
C ASP A 487 -19.32 29.97 6.70
N LYS A 488 -19.11 31.24 6.35
CA LYS A 488 -19.65 31.85 5.14
C LYS A 488 -19.01 31.24 3.88
N ASP A 489 -17.72 30.93 3.90
CA ASP A 489 -17.05 30.30 2.75
C ASP A 489 -17.60 28.88 2.50
N VAL A 490 -17.89 28.13 3.57
CA VAL A 490 -18.58 26.83 3.50
C VAL A 490 -19.99 26.97 2.95
N SER A 491 -20.79 27.87 3.53
CA SER A 491 -22.17 28.10 3.10
C SER A 491 -22.23 28.55 1.63
N HIS A 492 -21.34 29.47 1.22
CA HIS A 492 -21.22 29.91 -0.17
C HIS A 492 -20.97 28.72 -1.09
N TYR A 493 -20.01 27.86 -0.76
CA TYR A 493 -19.70 26.71 -1.61
C TYR A 493 -20.90 25.76 -1.74
N LEU A 494 -21.53 25.39 -0.62
CA LEU A 494 -22.68 24.47 -0.61
C LEU A 494 -23.90 25.04 -1.32
N ASP A 495 -24.21 26.32 -1.14
CA ASP A 495 -25.29 27.01 -1.87
C ASP A 495 -25.05 26.99 -3.39
N LYS A 496 -23.79 27.11 -3.81
CA LYS A 496 -23.41 27.05 -5.23
C LYS A 496 -23.43 25.64 -5.81
N ILE A 497 -23.14 24.61 -5.00
CA ILE A 497 -23.45 23.22 -5.39
C ILE A 497 -24.96 23.08 -5.63
N ALA A 498 -25.80 23.53 -4.69
CA ALA A 498 -27.25 23.40 -4.81
C ALA A 498 -27.80 24.14 -6.04
N ALA A 499 -27.19 25.27 -6.41
CA ALA A 499 -27.51 26.04 -7.60
C ALA A 499 -26.90 25.50 -8.91
N LYS A 500 -26.07 24.44 -8.86
CA LYS A 500 -25.29 23.93 -10.01
C LYS A 500 -24.40 25.00 -10.67
N ASP A 501 -23.84 25.89 -9.87
CA ASP A 501 -23.00 27.02 -10.30
C ASP A 501 -21.52 26.72 -10.02
N GLU A 502 -20.83 26.14 -11.00
CA GLU A 502 -19.41 25.76 -10.89
C GLU A 502 -18.47 26.96 -10.70
N ALA A 503 -18.75 28.08 -11.37
CA ALA A 503 -17.97 29.30 -11.20
C ALA A 503 -18.13 29.87 -9.77
N GLY A 504 -19.36 29.84 -9.24
CA GLY A 504 -19.66 30.21 -7.86
C GLY A 504 -18.96 29.31 -6.84
N LYS A 505 -18.93 27.99 -7.07
CA LYS A 505 -18.19 27.03 -6.23
C LYS A 505 -16.71 27.37 -6.18
N LEU A 506 -16.09 27.54 -7.35
CA LEU A 506 -14.66 27.87 -7.45
C LEU A 506 -14.33 29.17 -6.71
N ARG A 507 -15.18 30.20 -6.84
CA ARG A 507 -15.02 31.45 -6.09
C ARG A 507 -15.10 31.24 -4.57
N GLY A 508 -15.97 30.35 -4.08
CA GLY A 508 -16.02 29.95 -2.67
C GLY A 508 -14.69 29.36 -2.17
N ILE A 509 -14.07 28.47 -2.96
CA ILE A 509 -12.74 27.93 -2.67
C ILE A 509 -11.70 29.05 -2.64
N CYS A 510 -11.73 29.98 -3.61
CA CYS A 510 -10.79 31.09 -3.68
C CYS A 510 -10.90 32.02 -2.45
N HIS A 511 -12.11 32.24 -1.92
CA HIS A 511 -12.27 32.99 -0.68
C HIS A 511 -11.55 32.31 0.49
N ARG A 512 -11.75 31.00 0.66
CA ARG A 512 -11.06 30.24 1.70
C ARG A 512 -9.55 30.29 1.51
N MET A 513 -9.07 30.10 0.27
CA MET A 513 -7.66 30.16 -0.08
C MET A 513 -7.01 31.47 0.37
N ILE A 514 -7.64 32.61 0.08
CA ILE A 514 -7.11 33.92 0.45
C ILE A 514 -7.01 34.08 1.97
N ARG A 515 -8.05 33.71 2.73
CA ARG A 515 -8.00 33.79 4.20
C ARG A 515 -6.87 32.94 4.77
N VAL A 516 -6.73 31.72 4.28
CA VAL A 516 -5.67 30.79 4.67
C VAL A 516 -4.30 31.36 4.32
N MET A 517 -4.12 31.93 3.13
CA MET A 517 -2.85 32.54 2.73
C MET A 517 -2.48 33.75 3.59
N VAL A 518 -3.42 34.66 3.86
CA VAL A 518 -3.19 35.79 4.76
C VAL A 518 -2.80 35.30 6.16
N HIS A 519 -3.46 34.26 6.65
CA HIS A 519 -3.15 33.66 7.94
C HIS A 519 -1.74 33.04 8.00
N ILE A 520 -1.41 32.17 7.04
CA ILE A 520 -0.14 31.43 7.02
C ILE A 520 1.04 32.38 6.85
N TYR A 521 0.96 33.26 5.85
CA TYR A 521 2.07 34.13 5.47
C TYR A 521 2.07 35.50 6.18
N ARG A 522 1.08 35.76 7.05
CA ARG A 522 0.93 37.01 7.82
C ARG A 522 0.90 38.27 6.94
N LEU A 523 0.26 38.18 5.79
CA LEU A 523 0.22 39.21 4.75
C LEU A 523 -0.55 40.46 5.22
N LYS A 524 -0.11 41.64 4.79
CA LYS A 524 -0.63 42.93 5.24
C LYS A 524 -1.35 43.74 4.17
N SER A 525 -1.30 43.34 2.91
CA SER A 525 -1.94 44.06 1.81
C SER A 525 -2.33 43.15 0.64
N ARG A 526 -3.16 43.69 -0.27
CA ARG A 526 -3.51 43.05 -1.55
C ARG A 526 -2.27 42.80 -2.42
N GLU A 527 -1.30 43.70 -2.40
CA GLU A 527 -0.05 43.58 -3.14
C GLU A 527 0.78 42.40 -2.62
N GLU A 528 1.00 42.32 -1.30
CA GLU A 528 1.73 41.22 -0.68
C GLU A 528 1.07 39.86 -0.93
N LEU A 529 -0.26 39.80 -0.92
CA LEU A 529 -1.02 38.60 -1.26
C LEU A 529 -0.80 38.16 -2.69
N THR A 530 -0.92 39.09 -3.64
CA THR A 530 -0.76 38.82 -5.07
C THR A 530 0.67 38.34 -5.36
N ASP A 531 1.67 38.99 -4.80
CA ASP A 531 3.08 38.61 -4.93
C ASP A 531 3.36 37.23 -4.32
N ARG A 532 2.76 36.93 -3.16
CA ARG A 532 2.91 35.62 -2.53
C ARG A 532 2.26 34.52 -3.36
N ILE A 533 1.09 34.76 -3.94
CA ILE A 533 0.44 33.81 -4.85
C ILE A 533 1.35 33.50 -6.04
N LYS A 534 1.88 34.53 -6.71
CA LYS A 534 2.81 34.37 -7.84
C LYS A 534 4.06 33.57 -7.47
N LYS A 535 4.70 33.89 -6.35
CA LYS A 535 5.87 33.15 -5.81
C LYS A 535 5.54 31.69 -5.52
N ASN A 536 4.38 31.40 -4.95
CA ASN A 536 3.96 30.03 -4.65
C ASN A 536 3.66 29.24 -5.93
N ILE A 537 3.08 29.87 -6.96
CA ILE A 537 2.88 29.25 -8.28
C ILE A 537 4.23 28.90 -8.91
N GLU A 538 5.21 29.81 -8.90
CA GLU A 538 6.56 29.55 -9.42
C GLU A 538 7.28 28.42 -8.67
N LEU A 539 7.14 28.40 -7.33
CA LEU A 539 7.68 27.32 -6.51
C LEU A 539 7.06 25.97 -6.88
N LEU A 540 5.72 25.90 -7.03
CA LEU A 540 5.04 24.66 -7.40
C LEU A 540 5.39 24.20 -8.83
N LYS A 541 5.60 25.13 -9.76
CA LYS A 541 6.04 24.84 -11.15
C LYS A 541 7.47 24.29 -11.20
N SER A 542 8.33 24.72 -10.28
CA SER A 542 9.71 24.23 -10.19
C SER A 542 9.85 22.97 -9.33
N SER A 543 8.84 22.63 -8.52
CA SER A 543 8.82 21.40 -7.73
C SER A 543 8.43 20.17 -8.53
N TYR A 544 9.13 19.05 -8.28
CA TYR A 544 8.74 17.76 -8.87
C TYR A 544 7.59 17.10 -8.09
N SER A 545 6.87 16.18 -8.73
CA SER A 545 5.76 15.48 -8.08
C SER A 545 6.24 14.53 -6.99
N GLY A 546 5.67 14.64 -5.79
CA GLY A 546 6.13 13.89 -4.61
C GLY A 546 7.24 14.59 -3.82
N GLU A 547 7.72 15.75 -4.26
CA GLU A 547 8.66 16.56 -3.48
C GLU A 547 8.04 17.02 -2.16
N LYS A 548 8.84 16.97 -1.09
CA LYS A 548 8.47 17.55 0.20
C LYS A 548 8.50 19.08 0.09
N ASN A 549 7.33 19.71 -0.10
CA ASN A 549 7.22 21.16 -0.19
C ASN A 549 7.65 21.87 1.12
N SER A 550 7.83 23.19 1.08
CA SER A 550 8.10 23.98 2.29
C SER A 550 6.98 23.84 3.33
N PRO A 551 7.26 24.03 4.63
CA PRO A 551 6.24 23.93 5.69
C PRO A 551 5.00 24.78 5.45
N ASP A 552 5.16 25.99 4.89
CA ASP A 552 4.03 26.89 4.60
C ASP A 552 3.13 26.36 3.48
N ILE A 553 3.71 25.74 2.44
CA ILE A 553 2.94 25.08 1.38
C ILE A 553 2.25 23.82 1.91
N GLN A 554 2.93 23.02 2.74
CA GLN A 554 2.29 21.87 3.40
C GLN A 554 1.11 22.31 4.27
N LYS A 555 1.25 23.41 5.00
CA LYS A 555 0.16 23.98 5.80
C LYS A 555 -0.99 24.48 4.92
N LEU A 556 -0.68 25.14 3.80
CA LEU A 556 -1.69 25.61 2.85
C LEU A 556 -2.50 24.44 2.27
N LYS A 557 -1.80 23.39 1.83
CA LYS A 557 -2.42 22.13 1.37
C LYS A 557 -3.27 21.48 2.46
N GLY A 558 -2.76 21.43 3.69
CA GLY A 558 -3.49 20.84 4.81
C GLY A 558 -4.77 21.60 5.15
N MET A 559 -4.72 22.93 5.17
CA MET A 559 -5.91 23.76 5.43
C MET A 559 -6.94 23.72 4.29
N LEU A 560 -6.53 23.39 3.06
CA LEU A 560 -7.48 23.06 1.98
C LEU A 560 -8.15 21.72 2.22
N ARG A 561 -7.39 20.73 2.71
CA ARG A 561 -7.93 19.42 3.04
C ARG A 561 -8.89 19.48 4.23
N GLU A 562 -8.57 20.28 5.26
CA GLU A 562 -9.47 20.62 6.36
C GLU A 562 -10.77 21.23 5.81
N TYR A 563 -10.67 22.19 4.87
CA TYR A 563 -11.86 22.80 4.25
C TYR A 563 -12.72 21.76 3.50
N GLU A 564 -12.12 20.83 2.76
CA GLU A 564 -12.87 19.75 2.11
C GLU A 564 -13.64 18.89 3.12
N GLU A 565 -13.05 18.60 4.29
CA GLU A 565 -13.72 17.89 5.37
C GLU A 565 -14.85 18.73 6.00
N GLU A 566 -14.61 20.02 6.26
CA GLU A 566 -15.61 20.97 6.76
C GLU A 566 -16.86 21.01 5.86
N LEU A 567 -16.67 20.99 4.54
CA LEU A 567 -17.76 20.99 3.57
C LEU A 567 -18.64 19.75 3.72
N VAL A 568 -18.05 18.57 3.94
CA VAL A 568 -18.81 17.34 4.16
C VAL A 568 -19.56 17.42 5.49
N TRP A 569 -18.89 17.80 6.58
CA TRP A 569 -19.54 17.92 7.88
C TRP A 569 -20.70 18.93 7.87
N ALA A 570 -20.50 20.08 7.24
CA ALA A 570 -21.54 21.10 7.07
C ALA A 570 -22.73 20.63 6.24
N HIS A 571 -22.48 19.84 5.18
CA HIS A 571 -23.54 19.22 4.40
C HIS A 571 -24.46 18.33 5.26
N TYR A 572 -23.91 17.71 6.31
CA TYR A 572 -24.67 16.90 7.27
C TYR A 572 -25.19 17.69 8.49
N GLY A 573 -25.11 19.03 8.46
CA GLY A 573 -25.67 19.91 9.48
C GLY A 573 -24.78 20.12 10.69
N VAL A 574 -23.50 19.73 10.62
CA VAL A 574 -22.51 20.06 11.64
C VAL A 574 -22.09 21.51 11.46
N LYS A 575 -22.09 22.28 12.56
CA LYS A 575 -21.55 23.62 12.55
C LYS A 575 -20.03 23.54 12.52
N VAL A 576 -19.42 24.05 11.45
CA VAL A 576 -17.98 24.12 11.22
C VAL A 576 -17.46 25.55 11.37
#